data_AF-A0A968QDE7-F1
#
_entry.id   AF-A0A968QDE7-F1
#
_cell.length_a   1.000
_cell.length_b   1.000
_cell.length_c   1.000
_cell.angle_alpha   90.00
_cell.angle_beta   90.00
_cell.angle_gamma   90.00
#
_symmetry.space_group_name_H-M   'P 1'
#
loop_
_entity.id
_entity.type
_entity.pdbx_description
1 polymer ?
#
loop_
_entity_poly.entity_id
_entity_poly.type
_entity_poly.pdbx_seq_one_letter_code
_entity_poly.pdbx_strand_id
1 'polypeptide(L)'
;MNKISNCLLDKPELLLLYQQILQTEVLVDHSNSEQQELLDLGLIVQQGNKLEVHNQIYRQKFNLNWVQQHPPQSALQNPEPPTSSQTEEPENTESPTTPDQQNQTPNIDSKTIELFSKITGNTGKLLIAGGNLCFSIFAFKMISIILGYFLLFIELILLIILFHPAKDRIILKIIELKRRLKNIFKAYARSILIALAVIIALIFLWNVYLGFFGKISSNPSIGKCHKEV
;
A
#
# COMPACT_ATOMS: atom_id res chain seq x y z
N MET A 1 -2.37 9.54 -19.84
CA MET A 1 -3.23 8.43 -19.34
C MET A 1 -2.37 7.24 -18.92
N ASN A 2 -2.93 6.27 -18.20
CA ASN A 2 -2.22 5.04 -17.79
C ASN A 2 -2.27 4.02 -18.96
N LYS A 3 -1.16 3.31 -19.23
CA LYS A 3 -1.07 2.23 -20.24
C LYS A 3 -2.23 1.22 -20.17
N ILE A 4 -2.68 0.90 -18.95
CA ILE A 4 -3.82 0.01 -18.68
C ILE A 4 -5.14 0.58 -19.19
N SER A 5 -5.35 1.90 -19.06
CA SER A 5 -6.58 2.56 -19.52
C SER A 5 -6.71 2.55 -21.04
N ASN A 6 -5.59 2.73 -21.76
CA ASN A 6 -5.58 2.65 -23.22
C ASN A 6 -5.86 1.20 -23.67
N CYS A 7 -5.17 0.21 -23.08
CA CYS A 7 -5.35 -1.20 -23.47
C CYS A 7 -6.79 -1.71 -23.27
N LEU A 8 -7.49 -1.23 -22.24
CA LEU A 8 -8.92 -1.54 -22.01
C LEU A 8 -9.85 -0.82 -22.99
N LEU A 9 -9.48 0.36 -23.50
CA LEU A 9 -10.30 1.16 -24.40
C LEU A 9 -10.08 0.76 -25.88
N ASP A 10 -8.87 0.33 -26.22
CA ASP A 10 -8.48 -0.10 -27.57
C ASP A 10 -9.03 -1.51 -27.92
N LYS A 11 -9.56 -2.27 -26.94
CA LYS A 11 -10.06 -3.65 -27.10
C LYS A 11 -11.46 -3.84 -26.48
N PRO A 12 -12.55 -3.83 -27.27
CA PRO A 12 -13.92 -3.93 -26.75
C PRO A 12 -14.22 -5.29 -26.08
N GLU A 13 -13.63 -6.38 -26.57
CA GLU A 13 -13.80 -7.74 -26.02
C GLU A 13 -13.18 -7.85 -24.61
N LEU A 14 -12.00 -7.24 -24.42
CA LEU A 14 -11.29 -7.18 -23.16
C LEU A 14 -12.10 -6.39 -22.10
N LEU A 15 -12.77 -5.33 -22.53
CA LEU A 15 -13.64 -4.51 -21.68
C LEU A 15 -14.92 -5.25 -21.27
N LEU A 16 -15.55 -5.99 -22.20
CA LEU A 16 -16.71 -6.84 -21.90
C LEU A 16 -16.37 -7.93 -20.88
N LEU A 17 -15.24 -8.62 -21.06
CA LEU A 17 -14.78 -9.63 -20.13
C LEU A 17 -14.49 -9.04 -18.74
N TYR A 18 -13.81 -7.89 -18.68
CA TYR A 18 -13.57 -7.20 -17.41
C TYR A 18 -14.88 -6.74 -16.75
N GLN A 19 -15.88 -6.29 -17.52
CA GLN A 19 -17.21 -5.98 -17.03
C GLN A 19 -17.91 -7.21 -16.43
N GLN A 20 -17.79 -8.38 -17.08
CA GLN A 20 -18.35 -9.63 -16.58
C GLN A 20 -17.71 -10.03 -15.24
N ILE A 21 -16.37 -9.92 -15.12
CA ILE A 21 -15.62 -10.20 -13.88
C ILE A 21 -15.97 -9.24 -12.73
N LEU A 22 -16.42 -8.02 -13.04
CA LEU A 22 -16.90 -7.07 -12.02
C LEU A 22 -18.30 -7.41 -11.47
N GLN A 23 -19.17 -8.04 -12.28
CA GLN A 23 -20.57 -8.31 -11.92
C GLN A 23 -20.79 -9.74 -11.43
N THR A 24 -20.05 -10.70 -11.99
CA THR A 24 -20.27 -12.15 -11.82
C THR A 24 -18.93 -12.83 -11.58
N GLU A 25 -18.92 -13.88 -10.77
CA GLU A 25 -17.74 -14.74 -10.63
C GLU A 25 -17.47 -15.48 -11.95
N VAL A 26 -16.36 -15.17 -12.62
CA VAL A 26 -15.94 -15.86 -13.85
C VAL A 26 -14.96 -16.98 -13.50
N LEU A 27 -15.20 -18.16 -14.05
CA LEU A 27 -14.30 -19.30 -13.91
C LEU A 27 -13.08 -19.13 -14.82
N VAL A 28 -11.94 -19.65 -14.36
CA VAL A 28 -10.68 -19.61 -15.12
C VAL A 28 -10.79 -20.53 -16.34
N ASP A 29 -10.56 -19.97 -17.53
CA ASP A 29 -10.43 -20.67 -18.79
C ASP A 29 -9.07 -20.33 -19.42
N HIS A 30 -8.12 -21.25 -19.27
CA HIS A 30 -6.77 -21.12 -19.83
C HIS A 30 -6.71 -21.19 -21.37
N SER A 31 -7.84 -21.41 -22.06
CA SER A 31 -7.94 -21.33 -23.52
C SER A 31 -8.42 -19.97 -24.03
N ASN A 32 -8.89 -19.09 -23.14
CA ASN A 32 -9.37 -17.76 -23.50
C ASN A 32 -8.24 -16.71 -23.51
N SER A 33 -7.98 -16.11 -24.67
CA SER A 33 -6.91 -15.12 -24.87
C SER A 33 -7.12 -13.82 -24.08
N GLU A 34 -8.37 -13.40 -23.90
CA GLU A 34 -8.72 -12.14 -23.24
C GLU A 34 -8.54 -12.24 -21.71
N GLN A 35 -8.82 -13.41 -21.13
CA GLN A 35 -8.53 -13.72 -19.72
C GLN A 35 -7.03 -13.71 -19.45
N GLN A 36 -6.24 -14.31 -20.34
CA GLN A 36 -4.79 -14.31 -20.22
C GLN A 36 -4.21 -12.89 -20.37
N GLU A 37 -4.74 -12.07 -21.28
CA GLU A 37 -4.32 -10.66 -21.39
C GLU A 37 -4.68 -9.82 -20.16
N LEU A 38 -5.86 -10.03 -19.54
CA LEU A 38 -6.21 -9.36 -18.27
C LEU A 38 -5.31 -9.79 -17.10
N LEU A 39 -4.84 -11.05 -17.09
CA LEU A 39 -3.86 -11.56 -16.12
C LEU A 39 -2.48 -10.93 -16.35
N ASP A 40 -2.01 -10.87 -17.61
CA ASP A 40 -0.72 -10.27 -17.99
C ASP A 40 -0.68 -8.75 -17.73
N LEU A 41 -1.83 -8.07 -17.82
CA LEU A 41 -2.00 -6.67 -17.42
C LEU A 41 -2.04 -6.47 -15.89
N GLY A 42 -2.12 -7.54 -15.09
CA GLY A 42 -2.25 -7.47 -13.63
C GLY A 42 -3.57 -6.84 -13.16
N LEU A 43 -4.59 -6.81 -14.02
CA LEU A 43 -5.93 -6.32 -13.67
C LEU A 43 -6.69 -7.34 -12.84
N ILE A 44 -6.57 -8.62 -13.21
CA ILE A 44 -7.20 -9.75 -12.52
C ILE A 44 -6.14 -10.73 -12.01
N VAL A 45 -6.56 -11.62 -11.11
CA VAL A 45 -5.74 -12.69 -10.55
C VAL A 45 -6.58 -13.96 -10.44
N GLN A 46 -5.95 -15.11 -10.68
CA GLN A 46 -6.53 -16.41 -10.42
C GLN A 46 -6.50 -16.72 -8.91
N GLN A 47 -7.67 -16.85 -8.29
CA GLN A 47 -7.82 -17.40 -6.94
C GLN A 47 -8.52 -18.75 -7.03
N GLY A 48 -7.72 -19.82 -7.00
CA GLY A 48 -8.20 -21.19 -7.21
C GLY A 48 -8.74 -21.36 -8.63
N ASN A 49 -10.05 -21.60 -8.76
CA ASN A 49 -10.74 -21.79 -10.05
C ASN A 49 -11.55 -20.55 -10.49
N LYS A 50 -11.39 -19.40 -9.81
CA LYS A 50 -12.11 -18.15 -10.07
C LYS A 50 -11.15 -17.03 -10.45
N LEU A 51 -11.64 -16.07 -11.24
CA LEU A 51 -10.97 -14.82 -11.55
C LEU A 51 -11.50 -13.69 -10.66
N GLU A 52 -10.61 -12.95 -10.02
CA GLU A 52 -10.95 -11.77 -9.22
C GLU A 52 -10.10 -10.57 -9.63
N VAL A 53 -10.62 -9.35 -9.51
CA VAL A 53 -9.83 -8.12 -9.75
C VAL A 53 -8.71 -7.99 -8.70
N HIS A 54 -7.45 -8.05 -9.15
CA HIS A 54 -6.26 -8.22 -8.30
C HIS A 54 -6.02 -7.03 -7.36
N ASN A 55 -6.35 -5.82 -7.79
CA ASN A 55 -6.08 -4.59 -7.04
C ASN A 55 -7.37 -3.78 -6.83
N GLN A 56 -7.66 -3.46 -5.56
CA GLN A 56 -8.81 -2.65 -5.17
C GLN A 56 -8.80 -1.25 -5.81
N ILE A 57 -7.62 -0.69 -6.10
CA ILE A 57 -7.47 0.60 -6.80
C ILE A 57 -8.01 0.50 -8.24
N TYR A 58 -7.81 -0.62 -8.93
CA TYR A 58 -8.38 -0.85 -10.27
C TYR A 58 -9.88 -1.08 -10.20
N ARG A 59 -10.39 -1.82 -9.21
CA ARG A 59 -11.84 -1.93 -8.95
C ARG A 59 -12.50 -0.57 -8.69
N GLN A 60 -11.84 0.33 -7.97
CA GLN A 60 -12.34 1.68 -7.69
C GLN A 60 -12.30 2.59 -8.93
N LYS A 61 -11.20 2.55 -9.69
CA LYS A 61 -10.98 3.42 -10.86
C LYS A 61 -11.75 2.97 -12.10
N PHE A 62 -11.74 1.67 -12.38
CA PHE A 62 -12.46 1.02 -13.46
C PHE A 62 -13.64 0.26 -12.86
N ASN A 63 -14.56 1.02 -12.25
CA ASN A 63 -15.82 0.51 -11.71
C ASN A 63 -16.90 0.45 -12.81
N LEU A 64 -18.09 -0.07 -12.48
CA LEU A 64 -19.20 -0.18 -13.43
C LEU A 64 -19.61 1.15 -14.07
N ASN A 65 -19.60 2.25 -13.32
CA ASN A 65 -19.95 3.58 -13.86
C ASN A 65 -18.90 4.03 -14.90
N TRP A 66 -17.61 3.73 -14.69
CA TRP A 66 -16.56 4.03 -15.66
C TRP A 66 -16.72 3.21 -16.94
N VAL A 67 -17.04 1.91 -16.81
CA VAL A 67 -17.28 1.03 -17.97
C VAL A 67 -18.53 1.47 -18.75
N GLN A 68 -19.60 1.87 -18.06
CA GLN A 68 -20.82 2.41 -18.70
C GLN A 68 -20.59 3.74 -19.44
N GLN A 69 -19.61 4.55 -19.02
CA GLN A 69 -19.20 5.77 -19.72
C GLN A 69 -18.35 5.51 -20.98
N HIS A 70 -17.81 4.30 -21.13
CA HIS A 70 -16.97 3.90 -22.26
C HIS A 70 -17.48 2.58 -22.86
N PRO A 71 -18.75 2.51 -23.33
CA PRO A 71 -19.31 1.26 -23.81
C PRO A 71 -18.51 0.74 -25.02
N PRO A 72 -18.23 -0.57 -25.08
CA PRO A 72 -17.56 -1.16 -26.24
C PRO A 72 -18.40 -0.92 -27.50
N GLN A 73 -17.77 -0.47 -28.59
CA GLN A 73 -18.49 -0.04 -29.80
C GLN A 73 -19.31 -1.17 -30.48
N SER A 74 -19.04 -2.43 -30.17
CA SER A 74 -19.87 -3.58 -30.54
C SER A 74 -21.27 -3.56 -29.91
N ALA A 75 -21.47 -2.86 -28.79
CA ALA A 75 -22.79 -2.67 -28.17
C ALA A 75 -23.66 -1.61 -28.86
N LEU A 76 -23.10 -0.84 -29.81
CA LEU A 76 -23.81 0.22 -30.55
C LEU A 76 -24.40 -0.24 -31.90
N GLN A 77 -24.30 -1.52 -32.27
CA GLN A 77 -24.68 -2.02 -33.60
C GLN A 77 -26.03 -2.76 -33.70
N ASN A 78 -26.96 -2.53 -32.76
CA ASN A 78 -28.35 -3.00 -32.88
C ASN A 78 -29.34 -1.81 -32.92
N PRO A 79 -30.05 -1.58 -34.04
CA PRO A 79 -31.10 -0.56 -34.14
C PRO A 79 -32.49 -1.05 -33.68
N GLU A 80 -33.01 -0.43 -32.61
CA GLU A 80 -34.38 0.04 -32.28
C GLU A 80 -35.67 -0.43 -33.02
N PRO A 81 -36.90 -0.11 -32.51
CA PRO A 81 -37.36 0.02 -31.10
C PRO A 81 -38.60 -0.93 -30.92
N PRO A 82 -39.91 -0.55 -30.80
CA PRO A 82 -40.65 0.56 -30.12
C PRO A 82 -41.01 0.16 -28.65
N THR A 83 -41.90 0.77 -27.83
CA THR A 83 -43.02 1.73 -27.97
C THR A 83 -43.14 2.65 -26.73
N SER A 84 -43.35 3.94 -26.99
CA SER A 84 -44.07 4.97 -26.21
C SER A 84 -44.61 4.65 -24.80
N SER A 85 -44.33 5.53 -23.84
CA SER A 85 -45.39 6.44 -23.35
C SER A 85 -44.80 7.68 -22.65
N GLN A 86 -45.13 8.86 -23.19
CA GLN A 86 -45.16 10.11 -22.41
C GLN A 86 -46.38 10.07 -21.47
N THR A 87 -46.38 10.89 -20.40
CA THR A 87 -47.54 11.68 -19.93
C THR A 87 -47.24 12.47 -18.63
N GLU A 88 -47.55 13.77 -18.67
CA GLU A 88 -47.86 14.73 -17.57
C GLU A 88 -46.79 15.17 -16.52
N GLU A 89 -46.26 16.37 -16.79
CA GLU A 89 -46.10 17.52 -15.87
C GLU A 89 -47.51 17.97 -15.37
N PRO A 90 -47.74 18.53 -14.14
CA PRO A 90 -47.02 19.71 -13.62
C PRO A 90 -46.79 19.85 -12.09
N GLU A 91 -45.93 20.82 -11.73
CA GLU A 91 -46.30 22.04 -10.97
C GLU A 91 -45.16 22.58 -10.06
N ASN A 92 -44.62 23.74 -10.47
CA ASN A 92 -44.13 24.87 -9.68
C ASN A 92 -43.79 24.68 -8.18
N THR A 93 -42.57 25.02 -7.76
CA THR A 93 -42.30 26.01 -6.69
C THR A 93 -40.80 26.42 -6.65
N GLU A 94 -40.59 27.72 -6.83
CA GLU A 94 -39.53 28.63 -6.35
C GLU A 94 -38.08 28.15 -6.02
N SER A 95 -37.14 28.97 -6.51
CA SER A 95 -35.70 28.99 -6.17
C SER A 95 -35.47 29.38 -4.70
N PRO A 96 -34.28 29.10 -4.11
CA PRO A 96 -33.23 30.13 -4.20
C PRO A 96 -31.77 29.61 -4.36
N THR A 97 -31.11 30.12 -5.40
CA THR A 97 -29.88 30.96 -5.30
C THR A 97 -28.76 30.56 -4.30
N THR A 98 -27.66 30.00 -4.84
CA THR A 98 -26.24 30.48 -4.72
C THR A 98 -25.61 30.56 -3.29
N PRO A 99 -24.35 30.11 -3.02
CA PRO A 99 -23.19 30.58 -3.79
C PRO A 99 -21.94 29.69 -3.98
N ASP A 100 -21.12 30.14 -4.94
CA ASP A 100 -19.70 29.82 -5.11
C ASP A 100 -18.90 29.87 -3.80
N GLN A 101 -18.06 28.86 -3.57
CA GLN A 101 -16.95 28.97 -2.62
C GLN A 101 -15.71 29.54 -3.33
N GLN A 102 -15.56 30.87 -3.29
CA GLN A 102 -14.25 31.49 -3.49
C GLN A 102 -13.33 31.22 -2.30
N ASN A 103 -12.07 30.90 -2.59
CA ASN A 103 -11.00 30.79 -1.60
C ASN A 103 -10.88 32.07 -0.77
N GLN A 104 -11.09 31.97 0.55
CA GLN A 104 -10.57 32.94 1.51
C GLN A 104 -9.50 32.27 2.36
N THR A 105 -8.24 32.57 2.06
CA THR A 105 -7.12 32.26 2.96
C THR A 105 -7.25 33.17 4.19
N PRO A 106 -7.26 32.64 5.43
CA PRO A 106 -7.25 33.50 6.61
C PRO A 106 -5.94 34.29 6.65
N ASN A 107 -6.05 35.62 6.67
CA ASN A 107 -4.91 36.50 6.91
C ASN A 107 -4.52 36.40 8.40
N ILE A 108 -3.69 35.40 8.72
CA ILE A 108 -3.21 35.16 10.08
C ILE A 108 -2.25 36.30 10.44
N ASP A 109 -2.63 37.12 11.43
CA ASP A 109 -1.77 38.16 12.00
C ASP A 109 -0.37 37.61 12.29
N SER A 110 0.64 38.29 11.77
CA SER A 110 2.07 38.07 12.04
C SER A 110 2.41 37.79 13.51
N LYS A 111 1.71 38.44 14.45
CA LYS A 111 1.88 38.28 15.90
C LYS A 111 1.38 36.92 16.41
N THR A 112 0.35 36.38 15.76
CA THR A 112 -0.14 35.02 16.00
C THR A 112 0.86 33.99 15.47
N ILE A 113 1.44 34.22 14.28
CA ILE A 113 2.49 33.37 13.71
C ILE A 113 3.74 33.37 14.62
N GLU A 114 4.13 34.53 15.17
CA GLU A 114 5.26 34.63 16.11
C GLU A 114 5.03 33.79 17.38
N LEU A 115 3.84 33.87 17.98
CA LEU A 115 3.48 33.06 19.17
C LEU A 115 3.50 31.55 18.89
N PHE A 116 2.97 31.10 17.74
CA PHE A 116 3.03 29.68 17.36
C PHE A 116 4.46 29.19 17.16
N SER A 117 5.36 30.00 16.60
CA SER A 117 6.79 29.66 16.46
C SER A 117 7.48 29.48 17.83
N LYS A 118 7.12 30.30 18.82
CA LYS A 118 7.68 30.28 20.19
C LYS A 118 7.24 29.04 20.98
N ILE A 119 5.99 28.60 20.79
CA ILE A 119 5.43 27.41 21.46
C ILE A 119 5.91 26.10 20.82
N THR A 120 6.11 26.08 19.49
CA THR A 120 6.59 24.89 18.76
C THR A 120 8.09 24.63 18.91
N GLY A 121 8.91 25.66 19.12
CA GLY A 121 10.39 25.56 19.15
C GLY A 121 10.98 24.56 20.15
N ASN A 122 10.38 24.41 21.34
CA ASN A 122 10.82 23.43 22.35
C ASN A 122 9.95 22.15 22.36
N THR A 123 8.64 22.27 22.18
CA THR A 123 7.72 21.12 22.25
C THR A 123 7.88 20.16 21.07
N GLY A 124 8.18 20.67 19.87
CA GLY A 124 8.36 19.87 18.67
C GLY A 124 9.56 18.91 18.75
N LYS A 125 10.67 19.33 19.37
CA LYS A 125 11.87 18.49 19.52
C LYS A 125 11.62 17.27 20.41
N LEU A 126 10.77 17.40 21.44
CA LEU A 126 10.43 16.29 22.33
C LEU A 126 9.51 15.26 21.65
N LEU A 127 8.55 15.71 20.85
CA LEU A 127 7.65 14.84 20.08
C LEU A 127 8.38 14.06 18.97
N ILE A 128 9.31 14.69 18.26
CA ILE A 128 10.11 14.02 17.21
C ILE A 128 11.03 12.95 17.83
N ALA A 129 11.58 13.17 19.01
CA ALA A 129 12.37 12.17 19.74
C ALA A 129 11.51 10.99 20.22
N GLY A 130 10.31 11.24 20.76
CA GLY A 130 9.40 10.20 21.23
C GLY A 130 8.81 9.31 20.13
N GLY A 131 8.47 9.91 18.97
CA GLY A 131 7.88 9.18 17.83
C GLY A 131 8.79 8.09 17.28
N ASN A 132 10.08 8.37 17.12
CA ASN A 132 11.06 7.41 16.59
C ASN A 132 11.25 6.19 17.50
N LEU A 133 11.20 6.37 18.82
CA LEU A 133 11.33 5.26 19.77
C LEU A 133 10.12 4.32 19.70
N CYS A 134 8.91 4.89 19.63
CA CYS A 134 7.68 4.12 19.51
C CYS A 134 7.59 3.35 18.19
N PHE A 135 7.94 4.00 17.07
CA PHE A 135 7.97 3.34 15.75
C PHE A 135 8.97 2.19 15.70
N SER A 136 10.17 2.35 16.30
CA SER A 136 11.18 1.29 16.34
C SER A 136 10.70 0.05 17.13
N ILE A 137 10.00 0.26 18.26
CA ILE A 137 9.43 -0.84 19.06
C ILE A 137 8.32 -1.56 18.29
N PHE A 138 7.45 -0.81 17.60
CA PHE A 138 6.39 -1.38 16.77
C PHE A 138 6.94 -2.19 15.59
N ALA A 139 7.91 -1.62 14.86
CA ALA A 139 8.59 -2.29 13.76
C ALA A 139 9.27 -3.60 14.21
N PHE A 140 9.96 -3.58 15.36
CA PHE A 140 10.59 -4.79 15.91
C PHE A 140 9.57 -5.89 16.25
N LYS A 141 8.43 -5.54 16.85
CA LYS A 141 7.32 -6.50 17.07
C LYS A 141 6.77 -7.06 15.76
N MET A 142 6.52 -6.22 14.76
CA MET A 142 6.02 -6.67 13.45
C MET A 142 7.01 -7.62 12.76
N ILE A 143 8.30 -7.29 12.76
CA ILE A 143 9.36 -8.16 12.20
C ILE A 143 9.43 -9.50 12.95
N SER A 144 9.32 -9.48 14.29
CA SER A 144 9.28 -10.71 15.10
C SER A 144 8.07 -11.59 14.79
N ILE A 145 6.90 -11.00 14.53
CA ILE A 145 5.68 -11.73 14.15
C ILE A 145 5.86 -12.35 12.76
N ILE A 146 6.37 -11.59 11.79
CA ILE A 146 6.62 -12.06 10.42
C ILE A 146 7.63 -13.22 10.41
N LEU A 147 8.73 -13.12 11.18
CA LEU A 147 9.68 -14.23 11.35
C LEU A 147 9.02 -15.47 11.99
N GLY A 148 8.13 -15.28 12.97
CA GLY A 148 7.39 -16.37 13.61
C GLY A 148 6.51 -17.14 12.62
N TYR A 149 5.72 -16.42 11.81
CA TYR A 149 4.91 -17.03 10.75
C TYR A 149 5.77 -17.73 9.69
N PHE A 150 6.91 -17.15 9.32
CA PHE A 150 7.81 -17.76 8.35
C PHE A 150 8.43 -19.08 8.86
N LEU A 151 8.78 -19.15 10.15
CA LEU A 151 9.27 -20.39 10.77
C LEU A 151 8.17 -21.46 10.85
N LEU A 152 6.95 -21.09 11.26
CA LEU A 152 5.79 -22.01 11.26
C LEU A 152 5.47 -22.54 9.86
N PHE A 153 5.57 -21.70 8.84
CA PHE A 153 5.37 -22.10 7.44
C PHE A 153 6.42 -23.12 6.97
N ILE A 154 7.68 -22.96 7.38
CA ILE A 154 8.74 -23.94 7.10
C ILE A 154 8.49 -25.28 7.83
N GLU A 155 8.01 -25.27 9.08
CA GLU A 155 7.62 -26.50 9.76
C GLU A 155 6.43 -27.20 9.07
N LEU A 156 5.43 -26.45 8.62
CA LEU A 156 4.29 -26.98 7.88
C LEU A 156 4.72 -27.64 6.57
N ILE A 157 5.61 -26.99 5.80
CA ILE A 157 6.19 -27.57 4.58
C ILE A 157 6.97 -28.85 4.90
N LEU A 158 7.76 -28.87 5.98
CA LEU A 158 8.48 -30.07 6.42
C LEU A 158 7.54 -31.22 6.78
N LEU A 159 6.41 -30.95 7.45
CA LEU A 159 5.39 -31.95 7.76
C LEU A 159 4.71 -32.51 6.50
N ILE A 160 4.32 -31.64 5.56
CA ILE A 160 3.72 -32.04 4.27
C ILE A 160 4.68 -32.96 3.48
N ILE A 161 5.96 -32.61 3.44
CA ILE A 161 7.01 -33.42 2.79
C ILE A 161 7.22 -34.76 3.50
N LEU A 162 7.11 -34.80 4.84
CA LEU A 162 7.32 -36.00 5.64
C LEU A 162 6.14 -36.99 5.57
N PHE A 163 4.92 -36.49 5.33
CA PHE A 163 3.70 -37.28 5.15
C PHE A 163 3.46 -37.77 3.71
N HIS A 164 4.28 -37.36 2.74
CA HIS A 164 4.05 -37.70 1.33
C HIS A 164 4.26 -39.21 1.07
N PRO A 165 3.27 -39.94 0.51
CA PRO A 165 3.28 -41.41 0.45
C PRO A 165 4.33 -42.00 -0.50
N ALA A 166 4.79 -41.24 -1.50
CA ALA A 166 5.86 -41.67 -2.43
C ALA A 166 7.27 -41.55 -1.82
N LYS A 167 7.45 -42.05 -0.60
CA LYS A 167 8.61 -41.77 0.27
C LYS A 167 9.96 -42.12 -0.36
N ASP A 168 10.13 -43.34 -0.85
CA ASP A 168 11.45 -43.97 -0.95
C ASP A 168 12.37 -43.38 -2.03
N ARG A 169 11.82 -42.94 -3.18
CA ARG A 169 12.59 -42.23 -4.21
C ARG A 169 12.80 -40.74 -3.91
N ILE A 170 12.04 -40.16 -2.98
CA ILE A 170 12.08 -38.72 -2.68
C ILE A 170 12.95 -38.46 -1.43
N ILE A 171 13.00 -39.38 -0.46
CA ILE A 171 13.82 -39.28 0.77
C ILE A 171 15.28 -38.87 0.48
N LEU A 172 15.96 -39.53 -0.46
CA LEU A 172 17.36 -39.22 -0.78
C LEU A 172 17.54 -37.78 -1.29
N LYS A 173 16.62 -37.30 -2.14
CA LYS A 173 16.60 -35.91 -2.61
C LYS A 173 16.27 -34.93 -1.48
N ILE A 174 15.38 -35.30 -0.55
CA ILE A 174 15.05 -34.50 0.64
C ILE A 174 16.24 -34.38 1.59
N ILE A 175 17.01 -35.45 1.83
CA ILE A 175 18.21 -35.42 2.69
C ILE A 175 19.29 -34.52 2.07
N GLU A 176 19.53 -34.65 0.76
CA GLU A 176 20.42 -33.77 -0.01
C GLU A 176 19.98 -32.30 0.08
N LEU A 177 18.69 -32.03 -0.14
CA LEU A 177 18.10 -30.69 -0.07
C LEU A 177 18.19 -30.10 1.35
N LYS A 178 17.88 -30.89 2.40
CA LYS A 178 18.00 -30.49 3.82
C LYS A 178 19.45 -30.13 4.18
N ARG A 179 20.44 -30.84 3.63
CA ARG A 179 21.87 -30.52 3.80
C ARG A 179 22.20 -29.17 3.15
N ARG A 180 21.73 -28.91 1.93
CA ARG A 180 21.92 -27.63 1.23
C ARG A 180 21.21 -26.48 1.96
N LEU A 181 19.96 -26.66 2.38
CA LEU A 181 19.21 -25.68 3.16
C LEU A 181 19.91 -25.32 4.47
N LYS A 182 20.45 -26.31 5.21
CA LYS A 182 21.19 -26.07 6.46
C LYS A 182 22.43 -25.20 6.26
N ASN A 183 23.14 -25.37 5.13
CA ASN A 183 24.29 -24.55 4.80
C ASN A 183 23.89 -23.11 4.41
N ILE A 184 22.83 -22.96 3.61
CA ILE A 184 22.27 -21.64 3.25
C ILE A 184 21.79 -20.91 4.52
N PHE A 185 21.04 -21.58 5.39
CA PHE A 185 20.56 -21.01 6.65
C PHE A 185 21.71 -20.62 7.58
N LYS A 186 22.79 -21.42 7.65
CA LYS A 186 24.00 -21.08 8.41
C LYS A 186 24.73 -19.85 7.85
N ALA A 187 24.75 -19.66 6.53
CA ALA A 187 25.28 -18.45 5.91
C ALA A 187 24.39 -17.23 6.17
N TYR A 188 23.07 -17.39 6.04
CA TYR A 188 22.10 -16.32 6.29
C TYR A 188 22.07 -15.87 7.76
N ALA A 189 22.12 -16.81 8.71
CA ALA A 189 22.23 -16.52 10.13
C ALA A 189 23.50 -15.73 10.49
N ARG A 190 24.64 -16.04 9.84
CA ARG A 190 25.87 -15.24 9.97
C ARG A 190 25.70 -13.84 9.40
N SER A 191 25.05 -13.70 8.24
CA SER A 191 24.76 -12.40 7.62
C SER A 191 23.87 -11.53 8.52
N ILE A 192 22.79 -12.10 9.06
CA ILE A 192 21.90 -11.42 10.04
C ILE A 192 22.68 -11.00 11.28
N LEU A 193 23.53 -11.87 11.85
CA LEU A 193 24.31 -11.54 13.04
C LEU A 193 25.24 -10.36 12.81
N ILE A 194 25.89 -10.29 11.64
CA ILE A 194 26.74 -9.16 11.23
C ILE A 194 25.88 -7.90 11.06
N ALA A 195 24.74 -7.97 10.37
CA ALA A 195 23.84 -6.83 10.19
C ALA A 195 23.33 -6.26 11.53
N LEU A 196 22.94 -7.13 12.48
CA LEU A 196 22.54 -6.74 13.83
C LEU A 196 23.69 -6.10 14.60
N ALA A 197 24.91 -6.64 14.51
CA ALA A 197 26.09 -6.04 15.15
C ALA A 197 26.40 -4.64 14.59
N VAL A 198 26.27 -4.44 13.27
CA VAL A 198 26.41 -3.13 12.62
C VAL A 198 25.32 -2.16 13.09
N ILE A 199 24.06 -2.59 13.15
CA ILE A 199 22.95 -1.75 13.66
C ILE A 199 23.19 -1.33 15.12
N ILE A 200 23.62 -2.25 15.98
CA ILE A 200 23.96 -1.95 17.39
C ILE A 200 25.12 -0.95 17.47
N ALA A 201 26.17 -1.13 16.65
CA ALA A 201 27.29 -0.20 16.59
C ALA A 201 26.86 1.20 16.13
N LEU A 202 25.98 1.31 15.12
CA LEU A 202 25.43 2.57 14.65
C LEU A 202 24.57 3.27 15.72
N ILE A 203 23.74 2.52 16.45
CA ILE A 203 22.97 3.05 17.60
C ILE A 203 23.91 3.58 18.69
N PHE A 204 25.00 2.85 18.98
CA PHE A 204 25.99 3.28 19.98
C PHE A 204 26.73 4.55 19.53
N LEU A 205 27.18 4.61 18.27
CA LEU A 205 27.79 5.80 17.67
C LEU A 205 26.86 7.01 17.71
N TRP A 206 25.57 6.82 17.39
CA TRP A 206 24.56 7.87 17.44
C TRP A 206 24.36 8.42 18.86
N ASN A 207 24.30 7.53 19.87
CA ASN A 207 24.19 7.93 21.27
C ASN A 207 25.44 8.70 21.76
N VAL A 208 26.65 8.27 21.38
CA VAL A 208 27.90 8.98 21.69
C VAL A 208 27.92 10.37 21.03
N TYR A 209 27.51 10.45 19.75
CA TYR A 209 27.43 11.70 19.01
C TYR A 209 26.46 12.71 19.65
N LEU A 210 25.25 12.26 20.02
CA LEU A 210 24.27 13.08 20.74
C LEU A 210 24.78 13.53 22.12
N GLY A 211 25.43 12.65 22.87
CA GLY A 211 26.01 12.97 24.18
C GLY A 211 27.11 14.04 24.11
N PHE A 212 27.89 14.06 23.03
CA PHE A 212 28.91 15.08 22.79
C PHE A 212 28.29 16.45 22.46
N PHE A 213 27.34 16.50 21.51
CA PHE A 213 26.69 17.76 21.10
C PHE A 213 25.79 18.36 22.19
N GLY A 214 25.12 17.54 22.99
CA GLY A 214 24.28 18.03 24.10
C GLY A 214 25.03 18.89 25.13
N LYS A 215 26.34 18.67 25.27
CA LYS A 215 27.18 19.39 26.25
C LYS A 215 27.70 20.75 25.76
N ILE A 216 27.63 21.02 24.46
CA ILE A 216 28.09 22.29 23.86
C ILE A 216 26.99 23.37 23.89
N SER A 217 25.72 22.97 23.97
CA SER A 217 24.57 23.91 23.92
C SER A 217 24.31 24.67 25.23
N SER A 218 25.00 24.36 26.34
CA SER A 218 24.77 24.97 27.65
C SER A 218 25.87 25.97 28.04
N ASN A 219 25.92 27.12 27.37
CA ASN A 219 26.77 28.25 27.79
C ASN A 219 25.90 29.49 28.14
N PRO A 220 25.39 29.58 29.39
CA PRO A 220 24.53 30.68 29.83
C PRO A 220 25.37 31.88 30.28
N SER A 221 25.98 32.61 29.34
CA SER A 221 26.71 33.85 29.63
C SER A 221 26.77 34.81 28.45
N ILE A 222 25.69 35.57 28.24
CA ILE A 222 25.58 36.94 27.70
C ILE A 222 24.11 37.34 27.95
N GLY A 223 23.77 38.43 28.64
CA GLY A 223 24.60 39.31 29.46
C GLY A 223 23.71 40.13 30.41
N LYS A 224 24.14 40.31 31.65
CA LYS A 224 23.57 41.34 32.54
C LYS A 224 24.26 42.66 32.20
N CYS A 225 23.66 43.46 31.31
CA CYS A 225 24.10 44.86 31.17
C CYS A 225 23.71 45.62 32.43
N HIS A 226 24.73 46.06 33.17
CA HIS A 226 24.60 46.98 34.29
C HIS A 226 23.86 48.24 33.82
N LYS A 227 22.83 48.67 34.57
CA LYS A 227 22.50 50.10 34.61
C LYS A 227 23.42 50.69 35.66
N GLU A 228 24.28 51.62 35.24
CA GLU A 228 24.80 52.64 36.15
C GLU A 228 24.10 53.97 35.87
N VAL A 229 24.13 54.79 36.91
CA VAL A 229 23.32 55.97 37.24
C VAL A 229 23.35 57.06 36.18
#